data_AF-A0A7I4Y9Q6-F1
#
_entry.id   AF-A0A7I4Y9Q6-F1
#
_cell.length_a   1.000
_cell.length_b   1.000
_cell.length_c   1.000
_cell.angle_alpha   90.00
_cell.angle_beta   90.00
_cell.angle_gamma   90.00
#
_symmetry.space_group_name_H-M   'P 1'
#
loop_
_entity.id
_entity.type
_entity.pdbx_description
1 polymer ?
#
loop_
_entity_poly.entity_id
_entity_poly.type
_entity_poly.pdbx_seq_one_letter_code
_entity_poly.pdbx_strand_id
1 'polypeptide(L)'
;MEAGRTRPNQAGKREEADGQHKEERGIIKKRIDRKDDRSLNKMAEQLKISRNPIQMIVKNELGLRSYRILNGPALTEKAKQSRKEKCKKLLEFSEVRRLEDVLWSDEKVFTVKVAKNPQNHR
;
A
#
# COMPACT_ATOMS: atom_id res chain seq x y z
N MET A 1 -57.84 1.73 -26.51
CA MET A 1 -56.87 2.85 -26.46
C MET A 1 -55.76 2.42 -25.51
N GLU A 2 -54.65 1.88 -26.02
CA GLU A 2 -53.52 1.44 -25.19
C GLU A 2 -52.65 2.64 -24.81
N ALA A 3 -52.44 2.84 -23.51
CA ALA A 3 -51.56 3.86 -22.98
C ALA A 3 -50.10 3.52 -23.35
N GLY A 4 -49.46 4.40 -24.12
CA GLY A 4 -48.08 4.25 -24.55
C GLY A 4 -47.11 4.18 -23.37
N ARG A 5 -46.24 3.16 -23.37
CA ARG A 5 -45.12 3.04 -22.43
C ARG A 5 -44.13 4.19 -22.66
N THR A 6 -44.07 5.14 -21.73
CA THR A 6 -43.06 6.20 -21.73
C THR A 6 -41.67 5.58 -21.50
N ARG A 7 -40.72 5.86 -22.40
CA ARG A 7 -39.32 5.42 -22.25
C ARG A 7 -38.69 6.19 -21.09
N PRO A 8 -37.99 5.53 -20.15
CA PRO A 8 -37.35 6.24 -19.05
C PRO A 8 -36.25 7.18 -19.57
N ASN A 9 -36.22 8.39 -19.00
CA ASN A 9 -35.29 9.47 -19.38
C ASN A 9 -33.83 9.02 -19.17
N GLN A 10 -33.06 8.94 -20.27
CA GLN A 10 -31.68 8.45 -20.26
C GLN A 10 -30.68 9.44 -19.63
N ALA A 11 -31.02 10.74 -19.56
CA ALA A 11 -30.16 11.76 -18.98
C ALA A 11 -30.06 11.64 -17.45
N GLY A 12 -31.20 11.48 -16.76
CA GLY A 12 -31.22 11.34 -15.29
C GLY A 12 -30.48 10.09 -14.81
N LYS A 13 -30.53 8.99 -15.57
CA LYS A 13 -29.76 7.77 -15.25
C LYS A 13 -28.25 7.96 -15.31
N ARG A 14 -27.75 8.85 -16.17
CA ARG A 14 -26.32 9.17 -16.27
C ARG A 14 -25.87 10.04 -15.11
N GLU A 15 -26.65 11.06 -14.75
CA GLU A 15 -26.36 11.93 -13.62
C GLU A 15 -26.37 11.18 -12.28
N GLU A 16 -27.32 10.26 -12.08
CA GLU A 16 -27.35 9.38 -10.91
C GLU A 16 -26.13 8.47 -10.83
N ALA A 17 -25.71 7.89 -11.95
CA ALA A 17 -24.53 7.04 -12.02
C ALA A 17 -23.23 7.83 -11.74
N ASP A 18 -23.11 9.05 -12.26
CA ASP A 18 -21.97 9.94 -12.01
C ASP A 18 -21.90 10.37 -10.53
N GLY A 19 -23.05 10.58 -9.89
CA GLY A 19 -23.16 10.84 -8.45
C GLY A 19 -22.66 9.66 -7.61
N GLN A 20 -23.17 8.46 -7.90
CA GLN A 20 -22.75 7.22 -7.22
C GLN A 20 -21.24 6.96 -7.37
N HIS A 21 -20.70 7.16 -8.57
CA HIS A 21 -19.27 7.00 -8.83
C HIS A 21 -18.40 7.94 -8.00
N LYS A 22 -18.81 9.21 -7.83
CA LYS A 22 -18.10 10.18 -6.98
C LYS A 22 -18.13 9.78 -5.50
N GLU A 23 -19.26 9.28 -5.02
CA GLU A 23 -19.40 8.79 -3.64
C GLU A 23 -18.52 7.57 -3.38
N GLU A 24 -18.56 6.57 -4.27
CA GLU A 24 -17.74 5.36 -4.19
C GLU A 24 -16.25 5.71 -4.16
N ARG A 25 -15.80 6.58 -5.06
CA ARG A 25 -14.43 7.10 -5.08
C ARG A 25 -14.04 7.74 -3.75
N GLY A 26 -14.93 8.56 -3.18
CA GLY A 26 -14.72 9.21 -1.88
C GLY A 26 -14.58 8.20 -0.74
N ILE A 27 -15.42 7.16 -0.73
CA ILE A 27 -15.38 6.09 0.28
C ILE A 27 -14.10 5.26 0.16
N ILE A 28 -13.71 4.89 -1.06
CA ILE A 28 -12.49 4.11 -1.34
C ILE A 28 -11.26 4.90 -0.89
N LYS A 29 -11.16 6.18 -1.27
CA LYS A 29 -10.04 7.05 -0.85
C LYS A 29 -9.92 7.10 0.67
N LYS A 30 -11.02 7.39 1.39
CA LYS A 30 -11.03 7.41 2.86
C LYS A 30 -10.68 6.07 3.49
N ARG A 31 -10.95 4.93 2.85
CA ARG A 31 -10.59 3.60 3.37
C ARG A 31 -9.09 3.34 3.24
N ILE A 32 -8.50 3.72 2.10
CA ILE A 32 -7.06 3.60 1.87
C ILE A 32 -6.29 4.50 2.82
N ASP A 33 -6.70 5.77 2.97
CA ASP A 33 -6.04 6.73 3.85
C ASP A 33 -6.02 6.26 5.32
N ARG A 34 -7.04 5.51 5.75
CA ARG A 34 -7.11 4.93 7.11
C ARG A 34 -6.22 3.70 7.27
N LYS A 35 -6.12 2.87 6.24
CA LYS A 35 -5.44 1.57 6.29
C LYS A 35 -5.13 1.11 4.86
N ASP A 36 -3.88 1.34 4.45
CA ASP A 36 -3.38 1.13 3.09
C ASP A 36 -2.92 -0.31 2.80
N ASP A 37 -2.71 -1.11 3.85
CA ASP A 37 -2.35 -2.54 3.78
C ASP A 37 -3.52 -3.48 3.38
N ARG A 38 -4.68 -2.93 2.98
CA ARG A 38 -5.89 -3.72 2.68
C ARG A 38 -5.89 -4.28 1.26
N SER A 39 -6.38 -5.51 1.14
CA SER A 39 -6.72 -6.11 -0.15
C SER A 39 -7.92 -5.44 -0.79
N LEU A 40 -7.83 -5.15 -2.09
CA LEU A 40 -8.93 -4.64 -2.90
C LEU A 40 -10.12 -5.62 -2.94
N ASN A 41 -9.88 -6.93 -2.83
CA ASN A 41 -10.96 -7.93 -2.81
C ASN A 41 -11.79 -7.80 -1.53
N LYS A 42 -11.15 -7.66 -0.38
CA LYS A 42 -11.85 -7.42 0.90
C LYS A 42 -12.63 -6.11 0.86
N MET A 43 -12.09 -5.09 0.20
CA MET A 43 -12.80 -3.82 0.04
C MET A 43 -14.05 -3.98 -0.83
N ALA A 44 -13.95 -4.76 -1.91
CA ALA A 44 -15.06 -5.11 -2.80
C ALA A 44 -16.18 -5.86 -2.08
N GLU A 45 -15.84 -6.91 -1.34
CA GLU A 45 -16.78 -7.68 -0.51
C GLU A 45 -17.53 -6.78 0.48
N GLN A 46 -16.82 -5.88 1.16
CA GLN A 46 -17.41 -4.97 2.15
C GLN A 46 -18.32 -3.90 1.53
N LEU A 47 -18.02 -3.46 0.31
CA LEU A 47 -18.86 -2.50 -0.43
C LEU A 47 -19.99 -3.19 -1.21
N LYS A 48 -19.96 -4.52 -1.32
CA LYS A 48 -20.84 -5.30 -2.21
C LYS A 48 -20.75 -4.84 -3.68
N ILE A 49 -19.58 -4.36 -4.09
CA ILE A 49 -19.28 -3.94 -5.46
C ILE A 49 -18.32 -4.96 -6.06
N SER A 50 -18.34 -5.12 -7.38
CA SER A 50 -17.32 -5.91 -8.06
C SER A 50 -15.91 -5.33 -7.87
N ARG A 51 -14.89 -6.16 -8.01
CA ARG A 51 -13.48 -5.75 -7.83
C ARG A 51 -12.99 -4.77 -8.90
N ASN A 52 -13.49 -4.89 -10.14
CA ASN A 52 -12.96 -4.17 -11.30
C ASN A 52 -13.08 -2.63 -11.18
N PRO A 53 -14.25 -2.06 -10.80
CA PRO A 53 -14.39 -0.62 -10.55
C PRO A 53 -13.42 -0.11 -9.49
N ILE A 54 -13.30 -0.84 -8.38
CA ILE A 54 -12.36 -0.47 -7.30
C ILE A 54 -10.93 -0.45 -7.83
N GLN A 55 -10.54 -1.45 -8.62
CA GLN A 55 -9.21 -1.49 -9.22
C GLN A 55 -8.98 -0.32 -10.18
N MET A 56 -9.98 0.06 -10.99
CA MET A 56 -9.91 1.22 -11.88
C MET A 56 -9.75 2.53 -11.09
N ILE A 57 -10.58 2.74 -10.07
CA ILE A 57 -10.53 3.93 -9.21
C ILE A 57 -9.14 4.03 -8.57
N VAL A 58 -8.64 2.94 -7.97
CA VAL A 58 -7.34 2.95 -7.29
C VAL A 58 -6.19 3.20 -8.26
N LYS A 59 -6.17 2.56 -9.42
CA LYS A 59 -5.06 2.64 -10.36
C LYS A 59 -5.07 3.90 -11.22
N ASN A 60 -6.23 4.23 -11.80
CA ASN A 60 -6.34 5.27 -12.83
C ASN A 60 -6.72 6.63 -12.23
N GLU A 61 -7.60 6.67 -11.24
CA GLU A 61 -8.08 7.95 -10.68
C GLU A 61 -7.31 8.41 -9.45
N LEU A 62 -6.89 7.47 -8.59
CA LEU A 62 -6.05 7.77 -7.43
C LEU A 62 -4.56 7.66 -7.77
N GLY A 63 -4.20 7.04 -8.90
CA GLY A 63 -2.80 6.89 -9.32
C GLY A 63 -1.97 5.96 -8.44
N LEU A 64 -2.61 5.10 -7.64
CA LEU A 64 -1.93 4.25 -6.66
C LEU A 64 -1.49 2.92 -7.29
N ARG A 65 -0.37 2.40 -6.78
CA ARG A 65 0.13 1.05 -7.12
C ARG A 65 0.24 0.21 -5.87
N SER A 66 -0.23 -1.04 -5.95
CA SER A 66 -0.08 -2.01 -4.87
C SER A 66 1.36 -2.55 -4.86
N TYR A 67 2.10 -2.24 -3.80
CA TYR A 67 3.41 -2.81 -3.55
C TYR A 67 3.32 -4.06 -2.68
N ARG A 68 4.35 -4.90 -2.75
CA ARG A 68 4.50 -6.04 -1.84
C ARG A 68 4.79 -5.52 -0.44
N ILE A 69 3.98 -5.91 0.54
CA ILE A 69 4.24 -5.63 1.95
C ILE A 69 5.51 -6.39 2.36
N LEU A 70 6.50 -5.67 2.86
CA LEU A 70 7.74 -6.24 3.38
C LEU A 70 7.58 -6.53 4.87
N ASN A 71 7.87 -7.76 5.28
CA ASN A 71 7.89 -8.14 6.68
C ASN A 71 9.26 -7.80 7.27
N GLY A 72 9.28 -6.94 8.28
CA GLY A 72 10.46 -6.64 9.09
C GLY A 72 10.21 -6.98 10.56
N PRO A 73 11.28 -7.06 11.39
CA PRO A 73 11.12 -7.21 12.82
C PRO A 73 10.34 -6.02 13.39
N ALA A 74 9.30 -6.31 14.17
CA ALA A 74 8.52 -5.29 14.85
C ALA A 74 9.40 -4.59 15.91
N LEU A 75 9.58 -3.28 15.77
CA LEU A 75 10.35 -2.48 16.72
C LEU A 75 9.48 -2.14 17.93
N THR A 76 9.91 -2.57 19.12
CA THR A 76 9.32 -2.11 20.38
C THR A 76 9.60 -0.62 20.58
N GLU A 77 8.77 0.10 21.34
CA GLU A 77 8.96 1.53 21.61
C GLU A 77 10.33 1.82 22.24
N LYS A 78 10.79 0.94 23.15
CA LYS A 78 12.14 1.00 23.73
C LYS A 78 13.23 0.90 22.65
N ALA A 79 13.08 -0.02 21.70
CA ALA A 79 14.02 -0.17 20.59
C ALA A 79 13.99 1.06 19.66
N LYS A 80 12.83 1.66 19.39
CA LYS A 80 12.71 2.89 18.61
C LYS A 80 13.46 4.04 19.28
N GLN A 81 13.28 4.23 20.59
CA GLN A 81 13.96 5.29 21.34
C GLN A 81 15.47 5.08 21.35
N SER A 82 15.94 3.86 21.65
CA SER A 82 17.37 3.54 21.63
C SER A 82 17.99 3.73 20.25
N ARG A 83 17.29 3.33 19.17
CA ARG A 83 17.74 3.58 17.80
C ARG A 83 17.86 5.08 17.51
N LYS A 84 16.86 5.88 17.90
CA LYS A 84 16.88 7.34 17.70
C LYS A 84 18.08 7.99 18.38
N GLU A 85 18.35 7.63 19.63
CA GLU A 85 19.50 8.16 20.38
C GLU A 85 20.84 7.73 19.77
N LYS A 86 20.98 6.46 19.37
CA LYS A 86 22.19 5.96 18.70
C LYS A 86 22.41 6.67 17.36
N CYS A 87 21.36 6.87 16.57
CA CYS A 87 21.46 7.58 15.29
C CYS A 87 21.88 9.05 15.47
N LYS A 88 21.37 9.76 16.49
CA LYS A 88 21.81 11.13 16.80
C LYS A 88 23.31 11.18 17.11
N LYS A 89 23.78 10.28 17.99
CA LYS A 89 25.20 10.19 18.34
C LYS A 89 26.08 9.83 17.14
N LEU A 90 25.60 8.94 16.26
CA LEU A 90 26.31 8.59 15.02
C LEU A 90 26.42 9.79 14.08
N LEU A 91 25.37 10.62 13.99
CA LEU A 91 25.39 11.83 13.18
C LEU A 91 26.42 12.84 13.71
N GLU A 92 26.38 13.14 15.02
CA GLU A 92 27.39 13.99 15.68
C GLU A 92 28.81 13.46 15.49
N PHE A 93 28.99 12.14 15.62
CA PHE A 93 30.28 11.50 15.38
C PHE A 93 30.77 11.68 13.94
N SER A 94 29.86 11.56 12.96
CA SER A 94 30.19 11.72 11.54
C SER A 94 30.51 13.16 11.12
N GLU A 95 30.06 14.16 11.88
CA GLU A 95 30.43 15.56 11.65
C GLU A 95 31.86 15.85 12.09
N VAL A 96 32.34 15.19 13.15
CA VAL A 96 33.69 15.40 13.71
C VAL A 96 34.74 14.49 13.06
N ARG A 97 34.37 13.27 12.66
CA ARG A 97 35.30 12.28 12.09
C ARG A 97 34.86 11.83 10.70
N ARG A 98 35.84 11.53 9.84
CA ARG A 98 35.59 10.97 8.52
C ARG A 98 35.12 9.52 8.65
N LEU A 99 34.15 9.14 7.82
CA LEU A 99 33.66 7.76 7.76
C LEU A 99 34.75 6.76 7.34
N GLU A 100 35.78 7.24 6.63
CA GLU A 100 36.95 6.46 6.19
C GLU A 100 37.75 5.88 7.36
N ASP A 101 37.71 6.54 8.53
CA ASP A 101 38.42 6.08 9.74
C ASP A 101 37.66 4.98 10.50
N VAL A 102 36.44 4.63 10.06
CA VAL A 102 35.55 3.69 10.77
C VAL A 102 35.52 2.35 10.04
N LEU A 103 36.10 1.33 10.69
CA LEU A 103 35.96 -0.06 10.25
C LEU A 103 34.66 -0.65 10.81
N TRP A 104 33.76 -1.05 9.94
CA TRP A 104 32.53 -1.77 10.29
C TRP A 104 32.73 -3.27 10.08
N SER A 105 32.56 -4.06 11.14
CA SER A 105 32.58 -5.53 11.07
C SER A 105 31.23 -6.09 11.53
N ASP A 106 30.76 -7.12 10.85
CA ASP A 106 29.60 -7.90 11.26
C ASP A 106 29.89 -9.37 10.97
N GLU A 107 29.44 -10.25 11.86
CA GLU A 107 29.58 -11.69 11.66
C GLU A 107 28.41 -12.19 10.81
N LYS A 108 28.73 -12.78 9.66
CA LYS A 108 27.74 -13.44 8.82
C LYS A 108 27.92 -14.94 8.92
N VAL A 109 26.84 -15.64 9.24
CA VAL A 109 26.82 -17.10 9.23
C VAL A 109 26.71 -17.57 7.78
N PHE A 110 27.78 -18.15 7.24
CA PHE A 110 27.76 -18.82 5.94
C PHE A 110 27.51 -20.30 6.16
N THR A 111 26.37 -20.80 5.68
CA THR A 111 26.08 -22.23 5.70
C THR A 111 26.79 -22.91 4.53
N VAL A 112 27.59 -23.94 4.82
CA VAL A 112 28.35 -24.72 3.81
C VAL A 112 27.44 -25.33 2.74
N LYS A 113 26.20 -25.68 3.11
CA LYS A 113 25.20 -26.15 2.15
C LYS A 113 24.45 -24.95 1.57
N VAL A 114 24.44 -24.85 0.24
CA VAL A 114 23.65 -23.85 -0.49
C VAL A 114 22.17 -24.16 -0.28
N ALA A 115 21.42 -23.20 0.26
CA ALA A 115 19.97 -23.29 0.27
C ALA A 115 19.46 -23.30 -1.19
N LYS A 116 18.64 -24.29 -1.57
CA LYS A 116 18.09 -24.40 -2.93
C LYS A 116 17.27 -23.14 -3.24
N ASN A 117 17.85 -22.19 -3.97
CA ASN A 117 17.16 -21.01 -4.47
C ASN A 117 16.35 -21.40 -5.72
N PRO A 118 15.01 -21.43 -5.67
CA PRO A 118 14.19 -21.85 -6.80
C PRO A 118 14.36 -20.96 -8.05
N GLN A 119 14.86 -19.73 -7.87
CA GLN A 119 15.11 -18.82 -8.98
C GLN A 119 16.39 -19.14 -9.76
N ASN A 120 17.39 -19.76 -9.11
CA ASN A 120 18.68 -20.08 -9.72
C ASN A 120 18.77 -21.54 -10.20
N HIS A 121 17.88 -22.40 -9.70
CA HIS A 121 17.79 -23.81 -10.07
C HIS A 121 16.54 -24.07 -10.90
N ARG A 122 16.57 -23.62 -12.16
CA ARG A 122 15.60 -24.00 -13.20
C ARG A 122 15.92 -25.38 -13.75
#